data_AF-A0A142XYT8-F1
#
_entry.id   AF-A0A142XYT8-F1
#
_cell.length_a   1.000
_cell.length_b   1.000
_cell.length_c   1.000
_cell.angle_alpha   90.00
_cell.angle_beta   90.00
_cell.angle_gamma   90.00
#
_symmetry.space_group_name_H-M   'P 1'
#
loop_
_entity.id
_entity.type
_entity.pdbx_description
1 polymer ?
#
loop_
_entity_poly.entity_id
_entity_poly.type
_entity_poly.pdbx_seq_one_letter_code
_entity_poly.pdbx_strand_id
1 'polypeptide(L)'
;MKRSMSASTTNVETRVNVSRAVGRYLRAVEHFEAASREFNEACSGLRDQLVEPSRFVTKIDFKHYLVTSDQERNFEVEELELL
;
A
#
# COMPACT_ATOMS: atom_id res chain seq x y z
N MET A 1 -24.38 48.80 18.93
CA MET A 1 -24.83 47.40 18.75
C MET A 1 -23.70 46.59 18.10
N LYS A 2 -22.94 45.81 18.89
CA LYS A 2 -21.95 44.85 18.37
C LYS A 2 -22.69 43.56 18.04
N ARG A 3 -22.77 43.17 16.76
CA ARG A 3 -23.28 41.86 16.37
C ARG A 3 -22.32 40.80 16.90
N SER A 4 -22.80 39.99 17.84
CA SER A 4 -22.15 38.73 18.23
C SER A 4 -22.05 37.86 16.98
N MET A 5 -20.82 37.64 16.49
CA MET A 5 -20.54 36.65 15.45
C MET A 5 -20.79 35.27 16.06
N SER A 6 -21.83 34.63 15.54
CA SER A 6 -22.50 33.47 16.08
C SER A 6 -21.60 32.25 16.21
N ALA A 7 -21.62 31.61 17.37
CA ALA A 7 -21.05 30.29 17.65
C ALA A 7 -21.48 29.17 16.65
N SER A 8 -22.45 29.44 15.76
CA SER A 8 -22.95 28.51 14.75
C SER A 8 -22.04 28.37 13.52
N THR A 9 -21.30 29.40 13.11
CA THR A 9 -20.45 29.36 11.90
C THR A 9 -19.23 28.46 12.11
N THR A 10 -18.60 28.53 13.28
CA THR A 10 -17.48 27.66 13.68
C THR A 10 -17.88 26.18 13.71
N ASN A 11 -19.13 25.89 14.09
CA ASN A 11 -19.68 24.53 14.09
C ASN A 11 -19.90 24.00 12.66
N VAL A 12 -20.34 24.85 11.72
CA VAL A 12 -20.48 24.46 10.31
C VAL A 12 -19.12 24.19 9.66
N GLU A 13 -18.15 25.10 9.83
CA GLU A 13 -16.80 24.92 9.26
C GLU A 13 -16.12 23.66 9.78
N THR A 14 -16.23 23.39 11.08
CA THR A 14 -15.70 22.16 11.69
C THR A 14 -16.31 20.92 11.05
N ARG A 15 -17.65 20.88 10.90
CA ARG A 15 -18.34 19.76 10.25
C ARG A 15 -17.91 19.57 8.80
N VAL A 16 -17.78 20.65 8.03
CA VAL A 16 -17.30 20.60 6.64
C VAL A 16 -15.87 20.05 6.57
N ASN A 17 -14.98 20.48 7.47
CA ASN A 17 -13.61 20.01 7.52
C ASN A 17 -13.54 18.52 7.88
N VAL A 18 -14.36 18.07 8.85
CA VAL A 18 -14.47 16.64 9.20
C VAL A 18 -14.99 15.84 8.01
N SER A 19 -16.08 16.27 7.35
CA SER A 19 -16.61 15.58 6.18
C SER A 19 -15.58 15.47 5.05
N ARG A 20 -14.77 16.52 4.82
CA ARG A 20 -13.68 16.49 3.84
C ARG A 20 -12.57 15.52 4.24
N ALA A 21 -12.17 15.51 5.51
CA ALA A 21 -11.15 14.60 6.02
C ALA A 21 -11.61 13.14 5.91
N VAL A 22 -12.84 12.84 6.32
CA VAL A 22 -13.46 11.51 6.17
C VAL A 22 -13.50 11.10 4.69
N GLY A 23 -13.93 11.98 3.80
CA GLY A 23 -13.93 11.68 2.37
C GLY A 23 -12.55 11.39 1.78
N ARG A 24 -11.49 12.07 2.25
CA ARG A 24 -10.11 11.75 1.85
C ARG A 24 -9.66 10.41 2.41
N TYR A 25 -10.00 10.12 3.67
CA TYR A 25 -9.70 8.85 4.32
C TYR A 25 -10.35 7.67 3.58
N LEU A 26 -11.65 7.75 3.28
CA LEU A 26 -12.36 6.65 2.60
C LEU A 26 -11.77 6.34 1.22
N ARG A 27 -11.41 7.37 0.44
CA ARG A 27 -10.71 7.16 -0.85
C ARG A 27 -9.34 6.54 -0.67
N ALA A 28 -8.59 6.96 0.35
CA ALA A 28 -7.29 6.36 0.65
C ALA A 28 -7.43 4.88 1.05
N VAL A 29 -8.49 4.53 1.80
CA VAL A 29 -8.82 3.13 2.11
C VAL A 29 -9.12 2.35 0.84
N GLU A 30 -9.98 2.87 -0.06
CA GLU A 30 -10.29 2.20 -1.33
C GLU A 30 -9.03 1.94 -2.18
N HIS A 31 -8.14 2.93 -2.28
CA HIS A 31 -6.87 2.76 -3.00
C HIS A 31 -5.94 1.77 -2.33
N PHE A 32 -5.84 1.80 -0.99
CA PHE A 32 -5.03 0.85 -0.24
C PHE A 32 -5.53 -0.57 -0.40
N GLU A 33 -6.84 -0.80 -0.31
CA GLU A 33 -7.43 -2.11 -0.50
C GLU A 33 -7.22 -2.64 -1.92
N ALA A 34 -7.34 -1.77 -2.93
CA ALA A 34 -7.06 -2.13 -4.31
C ALA A 34 -5.60 -2.55 -4.51
N ALA A 35 -4.66 -1.73 -4.05
CA ALA A 35 -3.23 -2.04 -4.13
C ALA A 35 -2.87 -3.30 -3.32
N SER A 36 -3.51 -3.49 -2.16
CA SER A 36 -3.29 -4.67 -1.32
C SER A 36 -3.79 -5.96 -1.99
N ARG A 37 -4.92 -5.90 -2.69
CA ARG A 37 -5.42 -7.05 -3.48
C ARG A 37 -4.47 -7.39 -4.61
N GLU A 38 -4.06 -6.40 -5.40
CA GLU A 38 -3.12 -6.58 -6.51
C GLU A 38 -1.79 -7.16 -6.02
N PHE A 39 -1.25 -6.64 -4.91
CA PHE A 39 -0.03 -7.16 -4.29
C PHE A 39 -0.18 -8.62 -3.85
N ASN A 40 -1.28 -8.96 -3.18
CA ASN A 40 -1.53 -10.33 -2.73
C ASN A 40 -1.71 -11.31 -3.90
N GLU A 41 -2.37 -10.88 -4.97
CA GLU A 41 -2.50 -11.65 -6.22
C GLU A 41 -1.14 -11.90 -6.86
N ALA A 42 -0.28 -10.88 -6.93
CA ALA A 42 1.10 -11.02 -7.42
C ALA A 42 1.92 -11.98 -6.54
N CYS A 43 1.80 -11.89 -5.21
CA CYS A 43 2.45 -12.82 -4.29
C CYS A 43 1.97 -14.26 -4.49
N SER A 44 0.66 -14.47 -4.67
CA SER A 44 0.10 -15.79 -4.96
C SER A 44 0.64 -16.33 -6.28
N GLY A 45 0.64 -15.50 -7.33
CA GLY A 45 1.15 -15.87 -8.63
C GLY A 45 2.63 -16.28 -8.59
N LEU A 46 3.47 -15.52 -7.89
CA LEU A 46 4.88 -15.88 -7.72
C LEU A 46 5.05 -17.17 -6.92
N ARG A 47 4.28 -17.34 -5.84
CA ARG A 47 4.29 -18.58 -5.02
C ARG A 47 3.96 -19.82 -5.85
N ASP A 48 3.06 -19.71 -6.82
CA ASP A 48 2.70 -20.82 -7.70
C ASP A 48 3.81 -21.17 -8.71
N GLN A 49 4.69 -20.22 -9.05
CA GLN A 49 5.86 -20.46 -9.90
C GLN A 49 7.07 -21.02 -9.12
N LEU A 50 7.14 -20.78 -7.81
CA LEU A 50 8.19 -21.28 -6.93
C LEU A 50 7.86 -22.72 -6.49
N VAL A 51 8.12 -23.67 -7.37
CA VAL A 51 7.75 -25.10 -7.20
C VAL A 51 8.61 -25.80 -6.12
N GLU A 52 9.86 -25.38 -5.97
CA GLU A 52 10.82 -25.96 -5.02
C GLU A 52 11.53 -24.86 -4.22
N PRO A 53 12.02 -25.15 -2.99
CA PRO A 53 12.91 -24.27 -2.26
C PRO A 53 14.08 -23.88 -3.16
N SER A 54 14.25 -22.58 -3.36
CA SER A 54 15.17 -22.09 -4.38
C SER A 54 15.77 -20.76 -3.96
N ARG A 55 16.99 -20.51 -4.44
CA ARG A 55 17.69 -19.25 -4.26
C ARG A 55 18.35 -18.89 -5.58
N PHE A 56 17.90 -17.81 -6.21
CA PHE A 56 18.37 -17.41 -7.53
C PHE A 56 18.38 -15.90 -7.70
N VAL A 57 19.19 -15.43 -8.65
CA VAL A 57 19.23 -14.02 -9.03
C VAL A 57 18.41 -13.82 -10.30
N THR A 58 17.58 -12.79 -10.33
CA THR A 58 16.84 -12.35 -11.51
C THR A 58 17.15 -10.88 -11.83
N LYS A 59 16.92 -10.46 -13.08
CA LYS A 59 17.13 -9.09 -13.53
C LYS A 59 15.82 -8.50 -14.05
N ILE A 60 15.41 -7.37 -13.50
CA ILE A 60 14.21 -6.62 -13.90
C ILE A 60 14.61 -5.15 -14.05
N ASP A 61 14.29 -4.52 -15.18
CA ASP A 61 14.53 -3.09 -15.44
C ASP A 61 15.91 -2.59 -15.00
N PHE A 62 16.96 -3.32 -15.39
CA PHE A 62 18.37 -3.06 -15.10
C PHE A 62 18.83 -3.29 -13.65
N LYS A 63 17.93 -3.65 -12.74
CA LYS A 63 18.23 -4.02 -11.37
C LYS A 63 18.34 -5.53 -11.21
N HIS A 64 19.16 -5.98 -10.26
CA HIS A 64 19.27 -7.39 -9.90
C HIS A 64 18.55 -7.63 -8.58
N TYR A 65 17.88 -8.77 -8.49
CA TYR A 65 17.15 -9.18 -7.31
C TYR A 65 17.55 -10.58 -6.91
N LEU A 66 17.82 -10.79 -5.63
CA LEU A 66 17.94 -12.12 -5.04
C LEU A 66 16.54 -12.56 -4.62
N VAL A 67 16.09 -13.68 -5.17
CA VAL A 67 14.85 -14.34 -4.75
C VAL A 67 15.25 -15.57 -3.94
N THR A 68 14.70 -15.67 -2.73
CA THR A 68 14.86 -16.85 -1.86
C THR A 68 13.49 -17.39 -1.51
N SER A 69 13.29 -18.70 -1.60
CA SER A 69 12.05 -19.38 -1.19
C SER A 69 12.34 -20.64 -0.39
N ASP A 70 11.50 -20.89 0.62
CA ASP A 70 11.61 -22.02 1.54
C ASP A 70 10.63 -23.17 1.20
N GLN A 71 10.61 -24.20 2.05
CA GLN A 71 9.72 -25.36 1.90
C GLN A 71 8.25 -25.05 2.11
N GLU A 72 7.92 -23.97 2.81
CA GLU A 72 6.56 -23.49 3.04
C GLU A 72 6.08 -22.55 1.92
N ARG A 73 6.92 -22.33 0.91
CA ARG A 73 6.73 -21.34 -0.17
C ARG A 73 6.54 -19.92 0.35
N ASN A 74 7.13 -19.63 1.52
CA ASN A 74 7.46 -18.25 1.83
C ASN A 74 8.60 -17.85 0.90
N PHE A 75 8.62 -16.57 0.54
CA PHE A 75 9.67 -16.05 -0.30
C PHE A 75 10.04 -14.62 0.11
N GLU A 76 11.27 -14.27 -0.22
CA GLU A 76 11.82 -12.94 -0.06
C GLU A 76 12.45 -12.50 -1.38
N VAL A 77 12.31 -11.22 -1.70
CA VAL A 77 12.89 -10.59 -2.88
C VAL A 77 13.67 -9.36 -2.42
N GLU A 78 14.99 -9.43 -2.54
CA GLU A 78 15.91 -8.38 -2.11
C GLU A 78 16.57 -7.75 -3.33
N GLU A 79 16.61 -6.41 -3.42
CA GLU A 79 17.39 -5.73 -4.44
C GLU A 79 18.89 -5.87 -4.12
N LEU A 80 19.67 -6.33 -5.10
CA LEU A 80 21.12 -6.42 -4.99
C LEU A 80 21.73 -5.11 -5.49
N GLU A 81 22.26 -4.31 -4.57
CA GLU A 81 23.12 -3.18 -4.89
C GLU A 81 24.49 -3.72 -5.33
N LEU A 82 24.77 -3.63 -6.63
CA LEU A 82 26.10 -3.91 -7.15
C LEU A 82 27.00 -2.71 -6.81
N LEU A 83 27.93 -2.92 -5.88
CA LEU A 83 29.02 -1.97 -5.55
C LEU A 83 29.96 -1.73 -6.73
#